data_AF-A0A3M7PG16-F1
#
_entry.id   AF-A0A3M7PG16-F1
#
_cell.length_a   1.000
_cell.length_b   1.000
_cell.length_c   1.000
_cell.angle_alpha   90.00
_cell.angle_beta   90.00
_cell.angle_gamma   90.00
#
_symmetry.space_group_name_H-M   'P 1'
#
loop_
_entity.id
_entity.type
_entity.pdbx_description
1 polymer ?
#
loop_
_entity_poly.entity_id
_entity_poly.type
_entity_poly.pdbx_seq_one_letter_code
_entity_poly.pdbx_strand_id
1 'polypeptide(L)'
;MAEENVKVAVRVRPFNSREKNANSKLIVEMAGNQTVIREPDTNEEKKYAYDFSYWSFDGFKTEADGYLAATSPKYSDQKKVFNDLGEGILNNAWEGYNATLFAYGQT
;
A
#
# COMPACT_ATOMS: atom_id res chain seq x y z
N MET A 1 -12.58 18.78 -15.82
CA MET A 1 -11.61 18.97 -14.70
C MET A 1 -10.35 18.27 -15.12
N ALA A 2 -9.16 18.83 -14.88
CA ALA A 2 -7.92 18.21 -15.34
C ALA A 2 -7.80 16.80 -14.75
N GLU A 3 -7.98 15.78 -15.58
CA GLU A 3 -7.81 14.38 -15.20
C GLU A 3 -6.33 14.14 -14.90
N GLU A 4 -6.04 13.65 -13.70
CA GLU A 4 -4.68 13.26 -13.30
C GLU A 4 -4.19 12.12 -14.21
N ASN A 5 -3.19 12.42 -15.05
CA ASN A 5 -2.67 11.46 -16.02
C ASN A 5 -1.89 10.28 -15.39
N VAL A 6 -1.38 10.44 -14.15
CA VAL A 6 -0.65 9.38 -13.43
C VAL A 6 -0.92 9.50 -11.93
N LYS A 7 -1.36 8.40 -11.32
CA LYS A 7 -1.45 8.23 -9.86
C LYS A 7 -0.42 7.22 -9.40
N VAL A 8 0.27 7.53 -8.31
CA VAL A 8 1.28 6.69 -7.68
C VAL A 8 0.80 6.31 -6.28
N ALA A 9 0.72 5.01 -6.04
CA ALA A 9 0.43 4.47 -4.74
C ALA A 9 1.54 3.52 -4.28
N VAL A 10 1.83 3.53 -2.99
CA VAL A 10 2.76 2.60 -2.36
C VAL A 10 2.03 1.76 -1.33
N ARG A 11 2.49 0.53 -1.12
CA ARG A 11 1.88 -0.40 -0.17
C ARG A 11 2.95 -1.20 0.55
N VAL A 12 2.89 -1.21 1.89
CA VAL A 12 3.76 -2.05 2.71
C VAL A 12 3.03 -3.33 3.11
N ARG A 13 3.63 -4.48 2.83
CA ARG A 13 3.11 -5.82 3.19
C ARG A 13 3.59 -6.24 4.59
N PRO A 14 2.94 -7.24 5.23
CA PRO A 14 3.48 -7.86 6.43
C PRO A 14 4.81 -8.57 6.14
N PHE A 15 5.57 -8.86 7.20
CA PHE A 15 6.77 -9.67 7.06
C PHE A 15 6.46 -11.08 6.54
N ASN A 16 7.28 -11.52 5.59
CA ASN A 16 7.29 -12.90 5.11
C ASN A 16 8.05 -13.81 6.09
N SER A 17 8.05 -15.12 5.83
CA SER A 17 8.70 -16.11 6.70
C SER A 17 10.21 -15.88 6.86
N ARG A 18 10.89 -15.44 5.79
CA ARG A 18 12.34 -15.17 5.83
C ARG A 18 12.66 -14.00 6.74
N GLU A 19 11.93 -12.90 6.63
CA GLU A 19 12.11 -11.70 7.44
C GLU A 19 11.82 -11.96 8.91
N LYS A 20 10.76 -12.74 9.20
CA LYS A 20 10.44 -13.20 10.55
C LYS A 20 11.56 -14.06 11.13
N ASN A 21 12.06 -15.05 10.38
CA ASN A 21 13.14 -15.93 10.83
C ASN A 21 14.46 -15.18 11.06
N ALA A 22 14.70 -14.11 10.30
CA ALA A 22 15.86 -13.25 10.47
C ALA A 22 15.70 -12.19 11.58
N ASN A 23 14.56 -12.15 12.29
CA ASN A 23 14.23 -11.09 13.25
C ASN A 23 14.40 -9.68 12.66
N SER A 24 13.93 -9.50 11.42
CA SER A 24 14.06 -8.23 10.70
C SER A 24 13.29 -7.12 11.42
N LYS A 25 13.87 -5.92 11.45
CA LYS A 25 13.23 -4.74 12.03
C LYS A 25 12.37 -4.05 11.00
N LEU A 26 11.20 -3.57 11.41
CA LEU A 26 10.35 -2.75 10.56
C LEU A 26 10.95 -1.35 10.46
N ILE A 27 11.26 -0.94 9.23
CA ILE A 27 11.88 0.37 8.96
C ILE A 27 10.94 1.32 8.20
N VAL A 28 9.73 0.87 7.87
CA VAL A 28 8.73 1.66 7.15
C VAL A 28 7.62 2.07 8.11
N GLU A 29 7.23 3.33 8.05
CA GLU A 29 6.04 3.87 8.72
C GLU A 29 5.22 4.67 7.71
N MET A 30 3.89 4.59 7.78
CA MET A 30 2.99 5.31 6.88
C MET A 30 1.90 6.03 7.66
N ALA A 31 1.63 7.28 7.29
CA ALA A 31 0.56 8.09 7.86
C ALA A 31 -0.04 8.99 6.77
N GLY A 32 -1.35 8.86 6.53
CA GLY A 32 -2.01 9.57 5.44
C GLY A 32 -1.39 9.22 4.09
N ASN A 33 -0.91 10.22 3.36
CA ASN A 33 -0.25 10.06 2.08
C ASN A 33 1.29 10.04 2.16
N GLN A 34 1.84 10.05 3.38
CA GLN A 34 3.28 10.06 3.64
C GLN A 34 3.79 8.67 4.01
N THR A 35 4.91 8.28 3.40
CA THR A 35 5.71 7.12 3.74
C THR A 35 7.07 7.56 4.28
N VAL A 36 7.46 7.01 5.43
CA VAL A 36 8.73 7.28 6.09
C VAL A 36 9.55 6.00 6.13
N ILE A 37 10.79 6.08 5.67
CA ILE A 37 11.78 4.99 5.79
C ILE A 37 12.85 5.44 6.78
N ARG A 38 13.07 4.65 7.83
CA ARG A 38 14.06 4.91 8.88
C ARG A 38 15.28 4.03 8.69
N GLU A 39 16.45 4.62 8.58
CA GLU A 39 17.70 3.87 8.56
C GLU A 39 17.94 3.19 9.92
N PRO A 40 18.13 1.86 9.98
CA PRO A 40 18.18 1.12 11.25
C PRO A 40 19.38 1.48 12.15
N ASP A 41 20.49 1.94 11.58
CA ASP A 41 21.72 2.22 12.33
C ASP A 41 21.84 3.69 12.74
N THR A 42 21.46 4.62 11.86
CA THR A 42 21.58 6.06 12.09
C THR A 42 20.31 6.71 12.61
N ASN A 43 19.16 6.01 12.55
CA ASN A 43 17.82 6.54 12.78
C ASN A 43 17.41 7.71 11.88
N GLU A 44 18.17 7.97 10.80
CA GLU A 44 17.82 8.99 9.82
C GLU A 44 16.52 8.63 9.10
N GLU A 45 15.64 9.63 8.94
CA GLU A 45 14.35 9.45 8.29
C GLU A 45 14.36 10.04 6.88
N LYS A 46 13.91 9.24 5.91
CA LYS A 46 13.58 9.70 4.55
C LYS A 46 12.07 9.69 4.38
N LYS A 47 11.50 10.83 4.00
CA LYS A 47 10.05 11.02 3.87
C LYS A 47 9.68 11.17 2.41
N TYR A 48 8.64 10.46 1.99
CA TYR A 48 8.10 10.44 0.64
C TYR A 48 6.60 10.70 0.70
N ALA A 49 6.08 11.45 -0.27
CA ALA A 49 4.65 11.69 -0.44
C ALA A 49 4.20 11.07 -1.77
N TYR A 50 3.06 10.39 -1.73
CA TYR A 50 2.42 9.75 -2.87
C TYR A 50 0.95 10.14 -2.90
N ASP A 51 0.19 9.72 -3.92
CA ASP A 51 -1.26 9.90 -3.91
C ASP A 51 -1.90 9.02 -2.83
N PHE A 52 -1.37 7.80 -2.66
CA PHE A 52 -1.78 6.87 -1.60
C PHE A 52 -0.60 6.16 -0.96
N SER A 53 -0.61 6.05 0.37
CA SER A 53 0.31 5.22 1.16
C SER A 53 -0.48 4.18 1.95
N TYR A 54 -0.51 2.95 1.46
CA TYR A 54 -1.29 1.86 2.05
C TYR A 54 -0.48 1.08 3.09
N TRP A 55 -0.88 1.23 4.35
CA TRP A 55 -0.37 0.40 5.43
C TRP A 55 -1.09 -0.95 5.45
N SER A 56 -0.44 -2.02 4.99
CA SER A 56 -0.98 -3.38 5.07
C SER A 56 -0.08 -4.30 5.90
N PHE A 57 0.68 -3.75 6.84
CA PHE A 57 1.66 -4.50 7.63
C PHE A 57 1.04 -5.26 8.81
N ASP A 58 0.18 -4.61 9.59
CA ASP A 58 -0.48 -5.16 10.79
C ASP A 58 -1.90 -4.60 10.96
N GLY A 59 -2.59 -4.98 12.05
CA GLY A 59 -3.96 -4.51 12.29
C GLY A 59 -4.99 -5.17 11.38
N PHE A 60 -4.79 -6.46 11.08
CA PHE A 60 -5.73 -7.29 10.34
C PHE A 60 -5.99 -8.61 11.06
N LYS A 61 -7.08 -9.27 10.67
CA LYS A 61 -7.39 -10.67 11.00
C LYS A 61 -7.59 -11.45 9.71
N THR A 62 -7.19 -12.72 9.71
CA THR A 62 -7.51 -13.63 8.60
C THR A 62 -8.90 -14.19 8.81
N GLU A 63 -9.80 -13.96 7.86
CA GLU A 63 -11.14 -14.54 7.83
C GLU A 63 -11.11 -15.97 7.29
N ALA A 64 -12.24 -16.67 7.37
CA ALA A 64 -12.32 -18.10 7.04
C ALA A 64 -12.02 -18.39 5.55
N ASP A 65 -12.25 -17.42 4.68
CA ASP A 65 -11.96 -17.47 3.24
C ASP A 65 -10.52 -17.03 2.90
N GLY A 66 -9.71 -16.70 3.91
CA GLY A 66 -8.36 -16.18 3.75
C GLY A 66 -8.27 -14.67 3.55
N TYR A 67 -9.39 -13.95 3.55
CA TYR A 67 -9.40 -12.49 3.45
C TYR A 67 -8.73 -11.86 4.67
N LEU A 68 -7.85 -10.88 4.45
CA LEU A 68 -7.25 -10.11 5.54
C LEU A 68 -8.13 -8.88 5.81
N ALA A 69 -9.05 -9.02 6.76
CA ALA A 69 -9.95 -7.96 7.15
C ALA A 69 -9.28 -6.99 8.12
N ALA A 70 -9.51 -5.69 7.91
CA ALA A 70 -9.03 -4.65 8.81
C ALA A 70 -9.60 -4.82 10.23
N THR A 71 -8.73 -4.81 11.23
CA THR A 71 -9.09 -4.67 12.65
C THR A 71 -8.70 -3.30 13.21
N SER A 72 -7.96 -2.51 12.43
CA SER A 72 -7.54 -1.15 12.75
C SER A 72 -7.83 -0.20 11.57
N PRO A 73 -8.22 1.06 11.80
CA PRO A 73 -8.39 2.05 10.74
C PRO A 73 -7.12 2.33 9.92
N LYS A 74 -5.94 2.04 10.47
CA LYS A 74 -4.66 2.19 9.76
C LYS A 74 -4.49 1.13 8.66
N TYR A 75 -5.08 -0.06 8.82
CA TYR A 75 -4.90 -1.15 7.87
C TYR A 75 -5.66 -0.92 6.57
N SER A 76 -4.95 -1.07 5.45
CA SER A 76 -5.48 -1.01 4.10
C SER A 76 -5.65 -2.43 3.56
N ASP A 77 -6.90 -2.88 3.49
CA ASP A 77 -7.27 -4.18 2.95
C ASP A 77 -7.35 -4.16 1.41
N GLN A 78 -7.68 -5.30 0.80
CA GLN A 78 -7.79 -5.38 -0.67
C GLN A 78 -8.92 -4.50 -1.20
N LYS A 79 -10.02 -4.41 -0.46
CA LYS A 79 -11.19 -3.61 -0.88
C LYS A 79 -10.84 -2.13 -0.92
N LYS A 80 -10.14 -1.61 0.09
CA LYS A 80 -9.69 -0.21 0.11
C LYS A 80 -8.81 0.12 -1.10
N VAL A 81 -7.81 -0.72 -1.40
CA VAL A 81 -6.93 -0.50 -2.56
C VAL A 81 -7.70 -0.54 -3.87
N PHE A 82 -8.68 -1.45 -4.01
CA PHE A 82 -9.54 -1.50 -5.19
C PHE A 82 -10.43 -0.26 -5.33
N ASN A 83 -11.05 0.20 -4.24
CA ASN A 83 -11.92 1.37 -4.30
C ASN A 83 -11.12 2.65 -4.62
N ASP A 84 -9.93 2.80 -4.03
CA ASP A 84 -9.13 4.01 -4.19
C ASP A 84 -8.42 4.08 -5.59
N LEU A 85 -8.09 2.93 -6.21
CA LEU A 85 -7.38 2.87 -7.51
C LEU A 85 -8.14 2.12 -8.62
N GLY A 86 -8.66 0.94 -8.30
CA GLY A 86 -9.28 0.02 -9.26
C GLY A 86 -10.59 0.53 -9.83
N GLU A 87 -11.45 1.16 -9.02
CA GLU A 87 -12.72 1.75 -9.50
C GLU A 87 -12.48 2.82 -10.57
N GLY A 88 -11.47 3.68 -10.39
CA GLY A 88 -11.11 4.69 -11.39
C GLY A 88 -10.66 4.07 -12.72
N ILE A 89 -9.86 3.00 -12.67
CA ILE A 89 -9.44 2.26 -13.86
C ILE A 89 -10.66 1.63 -14.57
N LEU A 90 -11.58 1.05 -13.81
CA LEU A 90 -12.78 0.42 -14.35
C LEU A 90 -13.72 1.46 -15.00
N ASN A 91 -13.91 2.61 -14.35
CA ASN A 91 -14.72 3.71 -14.89
C ASN A 91 -14.12 4.23 -16.20
N ASN A 92 -12.81 4.45 -16.25
CA ASN A 92 -12.12 4.85 -17.49
C ASN A 92 -12.36 3.84 -18.62
N ALA A 93 -12.26 2.55 -18.32
CA ALA A 93 -12.54 1.50 -19.31
C ALA A 93 -14.01 1.55 -19.79
N TRP A 94 -14.97 1.83 -18.91
CA TRP A 94 -16.39 1.92 -19.24
C TRP A 94 -16.73 3.15 -20.09
N GLU A 95 -16.01 4.25 -19.88
CA GLU A 95 -16.11 5.49 -20.67
C GLU A 95 -15.39 5.39 -22.02
N GLY A 96 -14.68 4.29 -22.28
CA GLY A 96 -13.97 4.04 -23.53
C GLY A 96 -12.54 4.57 -23.56
N TYR A 97 -11.97 4.95 -22.42
CA TYR A 97 -10.59 5.37 -22.30
C TYR A 97 -9.65 4.17 -22.08
N ASN A 98 -8.42 4.31 -22.57
CA ASN A 98 -7.34 3.39 -22.23
C ASN A 98 -6.84 3.69 -20.82
N ALA A 99 -6.80 2.66 -19.96
CA ALA A 99 -6.22 2.75 -18.63
C ALA A 99 -5.09 1.72 -18.48
N THR A 100 -4.12 1.99 -17.61
CA THR A 100 -3.01 1.07 -17.35
C THR A 100 -2.62 1.11 -15.87
N LEU A 101 -2.34 -0.07 -15.30
CA LEU A 101 -1.87 -0.23 -13.93
C LEU A 101 -0.59 -1.07 -13.94
N PHE A 102 0.45 -0.54 -13.30
CA PHE A 102 1.70 -1.26 -13.10
C PHE A 102 1.88 -1.60 -11.63
N ALA A 103 2.22 -2.85 -11.34
CA ALA A 103 2.71 -3.26 -10.03
C ALA A 103 4.25 -3.30 -10.09
N TYR A 104 4.89 -2.47 -9.26
CA TYR A 104 6.34 -2.37 -9.20
C TYR A 104 6.84 -2.65 -7.79
N GLY A 105 7.88 -3.48 -7.66
CA GLY A 105 8.47 -3.81 -6.38
C GLY A 105 9.58 -4.86 -6.50
N GLN A 106 10.37 -4.99 -5.45
CA GLN A 106 11.33 -6.07 -5.31
C GLN A 106 10.62 -7.43 -5.15
N THR A 107 11.24 -8.50 -5.66
CA THR A 107 10.80 -9.90 -5.49
C THR A 107 10.92 -10.37 -4.04
#